data_AF-A0AAN6L8I1-F1
#
_entry.id   AF-A0AAN6L8I1-F1
#
_cell.length_a   1.000
_cell.length_b   1.000
_cell.length_c   1.000
_cell.angle_alpha   90.00
_cell.angle_beta   90.00
_cell.angle_gamma   90.00
#
_symmetry.space_group_name_H-M   'P 1'
#
loop_
_entity.id
_entity.type
_entity.pdbx_description
1 polymer ?
#
loop_
_entity_poly.entity_id
_entity_poly.type
_entity_poly.pdbx_seq_one_letter_code
_entity_poly.pdbx_strand_id
1 'polypeptide(L)'
;MAYDELSSLITELQTTLQTKQLAAATTLLSRAKRVLLQLNALIPTSSTAPQLISLAREVLELGAITSLRQEDYASFTRYYQQLQPFYDTERHLQSTQQGQSGVQTSQRSKITGLYLLFLLSIGNNTDFHTVLEGLVVEASLKGYHIEDDPYIKYPVELERSLMEGSYDKVWRETKSERVPSEDFGIFSSVLVGTIRSEIADCSEKAYPSLPISNAKNLLFLDSEGAVVEFAQARGWILKDGRIYFPQPEAAQGEPVAGQRSEKDILHASGSIIENAIGYARELETIV
;
A
#
# COMPACT_ATOMS: atom_id res chain seq x y z
N MET A 1 10.15 -9.58 38.15
CA MET A 1 11.47 -9.11 37.68
C MET A 1 11.48 -8.92 36.17
N ALA A 2 11.57 -9.96 35.33
CA ALA A 2 11.60 -9.76 33.86
C ALA A 2 10.30 -9.18 33.27
N TYR A 3 9.14 -9.49 33.87
CA TYR A 3 7.84 -8.90 33.48
C TYR A 3 7.73 -7.41 33.82
N ASP A 4 8.20 -7.02 35.01
CA ASP A 4 8.19 -5.62 35.48
C ASP A 4 9.23 -4.78 34.71
N GLU A 5 10.33 -5.40 34.31
CA GLU A 5 11.31 -4.78 33.41
C GLU A 5 10.72 -4.57 32.01
N LEU A 6 9.92 -5.49 31.50
CA LEU A 6 9.26 -5.34 30.20
C LEU A 6 8.19 -4.24 30.22
N SER A 7 7.37 -4.16 31.26
CA SER A 7 6.34 -3.12 31.39
C SER A 7 6.94 -1.72 31.57
N SER A 8 8.03 -1.59 32.33
CA SER A 8 8.76 -0.32 32.45
C SER A 8 9.47 0.08 31.15
N LEU A 9 10.03 -0.88 30.41
CA LEU A 9 10.59 -0.60 29.08
C LEU A 9 9.53 -0.17 28.06
N ILE A 10 8.31 -0.71 28.15
CA ILE A 10 7.20 -0.30 27.28
C ILE A 10 6.79 1.15 27.57
N THR A 11 6.65 1.53 28.84
CA THR A 11 6.29 2.93 29.19
C THR A 11 7.41 3.90 28.83
N GLU A 12 8.67 3.49 28.97
CA GLU A 12 9.84 4.25 28.49
C GLU A 12 9.85 4.36 26.96
N LEU A 13 9.50 3.30 26.23
CA LEU A 13 9.37 3.33 24.76
C LEU A 13 8.23 4.24 24.30
N GLN A 14 7.07 4.20 24.96
CA GLN A 14 5.94 5.07 24.66
C GLN A 14 6.30 6.54 24.88
N THR A 15 6.95 6.88 26.00
CA THR A 15 7.42 8.24 26.27
C THR A 15 8.50 8.68 25.29
N THR A 16 9.44 7.81 24.94
CA THR A 16 10.49 8.08 23.93
C THR A 16 9.89 8.30 22.53
N LEU A 17 8.83 7.58 22.18
CA LEU A 17 8.07 7.77 20.94
C LEU A 17 7.31 9.10 20.94
N GLN A 18 6.76 9.52 22.09
CA GLN A 18 6.11 10.83 22.22
C GLN A 18 7.12 11.98 22.12
N THR A 19 8.34 11.81 22.66
CA THR A 19 9.42 12.81 22.55
C THR A 19 10.17 12.77 21.21
N LYS A 20 9.76 11.91 20.27
CA LYS A 20 10.34 11.73 18.92
C LYS A 20 11.84 11.38 18.92
N GLN A 21 12.37 10.78 20.00
CA GLN A 21 13.77 10.36 20.08
C GLN A 21 13.98 8.98 19.44
N LEU A 22 14.02 8.95 18.10
CA LEU A 22 14.06 7.70 17.32
C LEU A 22 15.31 6.85 17.59
N ALA A 23 16.47 7.47 17.82
CA ALA A 23 17.72 6.75 18.10
C ALA A 23 17.67 6.00 19.44
N ALA A 24 17.15 6.64 20.49
CA ALA A 24 16.97 6.01 21.80
C ALA A 24 15.90 4.90 21.76
N ALA A 25 14.85 5.08 20.94
CA ALA A 25 13.83 4.05 20.75
C ALA A 25 14.42 2.75 20.17
N THR A 26 15.38 2.83 19.24
CA THR A 26 16.02 1.62 18.68
C THR A 26 16.88 0.86 19.68
N THR A 27 17.60 1.56 20.56
CA THR A 27 18.42 0.93 21.59
C THR A 27 17.53 0.27 22.65
N LEU A 28 16.46 0.94 23.07
CA LEU A 28 15.44 0.40 23.96
C LEU A 28 14.71 -0.81 23.34
N LEU A 29 14.34 -0.75 22.06
CA LEU A 29 13.76 -1.88 21.33
C LEU A 29 14.71 -3.08 21.29
N SER A 30 16.01 -2.85 21.07
CA SER A 30 17.01 -3.93 21.08
C SER A 30 17.08 -4.61 22.45
N ARG A 31 16.97 -3.84 23.54
CA ARG A 31 16.92 -4.36 24.92
C ARG A 31 15.62 -5.12 25.17
N ALA A 32 14.47 -4.55 24.79
CA ALA A 32 13.17 -5.20 24.93
C ALA A 32 13.13 -6.54 24.17
N LYS A 33 13.68 -6.60 22.96
CA LYS A 33 13.80 -7.86 22.19
C LYS A 33 14.66 -8.91 22.88
N ARG A 34 15.75 -8.52 23.54
CA ARG A 34 16.59 -9.46 24.33
C ARG A 34 15.81 -10.04 25.50
N VAL A 35 15.02 -9.21 26.19
CA VAL A 35 14.15 -9.67 27.29
C VAL A 35 13.06 -10.61 26.76
N LEU A 36 12.44 -10.29 25.62
CA LEU A 36 11.46 -11.16 24.97
C LEU A 36 12.06 -12.51 24.52
N LEU A 37 13.32 -12.51 24.08
CA LEU A 37 14.07 -13.73 23.75
C LEU A 37 14.30 -14.59 24.99
N GLN A 38 14.73 -14.00 26.11
CA GLN A 38 14.93 -14.71 27.37
C GLN A 38 13.64 -15.34 27.91
N LEU A 39 12.51 -14.71 27.61
CA LEU A 39 11.18 -15.18 27.99
C LEU A 39 10.55 -16.14 26.96
N ASN A 40 11.27 -16.49 25.87
CA ASN A 40 10.79 -17.32 24.76
C ASN A 40 9.45 -16.86 24.15
N ALA A 41 9.19 -15.55 24.16
CA ALA A 41 7.89 -14.97 23.81
C ALA A 41 7.80 -14.38 22.40
N LEU A 42 8.80 -14.62 21.55
CA LEU A 42 8.83 -14.08 20.18
C LEU A 42 7.80 -14.71 19.24
N ILE A 43 7.33 -15.91 19.56
CA ILE A 43 6.31 -16.62 18.79
C ILE A 43 5.24 -17.06 19.78
N PRO A 44 3.96 -16.76 19.54
CA PRO A 44 2.89 -17.23 20.40
C PRO A 44 2.84 -18.76 20.31
N THR A 45 3.18 -19.43 21.40
CA THR A 45 2.99 -20.88 21.56
C THR A 45 1.91 -21.13 22.61
N SER A 46 1.20 -22.25 22.52
CA SER A 46 0.11 -22.63 23.43
C SER A 46 0.51 -22.70 24.92
N SER A 47 1.82 -22.74 25.21
CA SER A 47 2.38 -22.73 26.56
C SER A 47 2.64 -21.31 27.13
N THR A 48 2.45 -20.26 26.33
CA THR A 48 2.80 -18.89 26.71
C THR A 48 1.66 -18.21 27.48
N ALA A 49 1.98 -17.57 28.60
CA ALA A 49 0.98 -16.84 29.39
C ALA A 49 0.35 -15.68 28.57
N PRO A 50 -0.98 -15.46 28.65
CA PRO A 50 -1.67 -14.46 27.81
C PRO A 50 -1.19 -13.02 28.06
N GLN A 51 -0.71 -12.71 29.26
CA GLN A 51 -0.13 -11.41 29.60
C GLN A 51 1.20 -11.16 28.89
N LEU A 52 1.99 -12.20 28.64
CA LEU A 52 3.25 -12.09 27.91
C LEU A 52 3.01 -11.80 26.43
N ILE A 53 1.97 -12.42 25.88
CA ILE A 53 1.55 -12.25 24.49
C ILE A 53 1.12 -10.80 24.25
N SER A 54 0.35 -10.20 25.15
CA SER A 54 -0.06 -8.79 25.04
C SER A 54 1.14 -7.82 25.11
N LEU A 55 2.10 -8.07 26.01
CA LEU A 55 3.29 -7.23 26.15
C LEU A 55 4.25 -7.40 24.95
N ALA A 56 4.45 -8.63 24.50
CA ALA A 56 5.27 -8.92 23.32
C ALA A 56 4.69 -8.26 22.07
N ARG A 57 3.36 -8.33 21.88
CA ARG A 57 2.65 -7.62 20.83
C ARG A 57 2.92 -6.12 20.93
N GLU A 58 2.68 -5.51 22.08
CA GLU A 58 2.86 -4.06 22.25
C GLU A 58 4.30 -3.60 21.91
N VAL A 59 5.32 -4.34 22.31
CA VAL A 59 6.71 -4.05 21.92
C VAL A 59 6.92 -4.13 20.41
N LEU A 60 6.35 -5.15 19.74
CA LEU A 60 6.45 -5.30 18.29
C LEU A 60 5.65 -4.21 17.54
N GLU A 61 4.50 -3.80 18.05
CA GLU A 61 3.68 -2.71 17.52
C GLU A 61 4.41 -1.36 17.61
N LEU A 62 5.01 -1.05 18.77
CA LEU A 62 5.86 0.13 18.94
C LEU A 62 7.11 0.05 18.05
N GLY A 63 7.65 -1.16 17.83
CA GLY A 63 8.73 -1.42 16.88
C GLY A 63 8.36 -1.10 15.45
N ALA A 64 7.16 -1.49 15.01
CA ALA A 64 6.63 -1.17 13.69
C ALA A 64 6.48 0.35 13.50
N ILE A 65 5.86 1.04 14.47
CA ILE A 65 5.67 2.51 14.41
C ILE A 65 7.00 3.26 14.42
N THR A 66 7.97 2.79 15.22
CA THR A 66 9.32 3.39 15.25
C THR A 66 10.02 3.24 13.90
N SER A 67 9.94 2.05 13.29
CA SER A 67 10.55 1.78 11.97
C SER A 67 9.91 2.63 10.89
N LEU A 68 8.58 2.81 10.96
CA LEU A 68 7.85 3.68 10.05
C LEU A 68 8.32 5.14 10.14
N ARG A 69 8.48 5.67 11.37
CA ARG A 69 8.98 7.04 11.59
C ARG A 69 10.44 7.24 11.18
N GLN A 70 11.20 6.15 11.06
CA GLN A 70 12.56 6.15 10.53
C GLN A 70 12.61 5.97 9.02
N GLU A 71 11.46 5.85 8.34
CA GLU A 71 11.35 5.57 6.91
C GLU A 71 12.01 4.23 6.49
N ASP A 72 12.21 3.31 7.44
CA ASP A 72 12.69 1.95 7.17
C ASP A 72 11.49 1.02 6.92
N TYR A 73 11.03 1.03 5.67
CA TYR A 73 9.90 0.23 5.23
C TYR A 73 10.18 -1.28 5.26
N ALA A 74 11.42 -1.71 5.02
CA ALA A 74 11.78 -3.13 5.03
C ALA A 74 11.68 -3.71 6.45
N SER A 75 12.17 -2.97 7.45
CA SER A 75 11.97 -3.35 8.86
C SER A 75 10.50 -3.32 9.24
N PHE A 76 9.72 -2.33 8.78
CA PHE A 76 8.28 -2.27 9.03
C PHE A 76 7.54 -3.51 8.51
N THR A 77 7.78 -3.93 7.25
CA THR A 77 7.19 -5.16 6.69
C THR A 77 7.55 -6.39 7.52
N ARG A 78 8.81 -6.49 7.98
CA ARG A 78 9.24 -7.59 8.85
C ARG A 78 8.49 -7.60 10.17
N TYR A 79 8.32 -6.44 10.83
CA TYR A 79 7.54 -6.37 12.06
C TYR A 79 6.08 -6.73 11.83
N TYR A 80 5.48 -6.28 10.72
CA TYR A 80 4.12 -6.63 10.35
C TYR A 80 3.93 -8.14 10.19
N GLN A 81 4.87 -8.81 9.50
CA GLN A 81 4.88 -10.27 9.37
C GLN A 81 5.05 -10.99 10.71
N GLN A 82 5.90 -10.46 11.60
CA GLN A 82 6.07 -11.00 12.95
C GLN A 82 4.83 -10.83 13.84
N LEU A 83 4.01 -9.80 13.59
CA LEU A 83 2.78 -9.54 14.32
C LEU A 83 1.60 -10.45 13.88
N GLN A 84 1.62 -11.00 12.65
CA GLN A 84 0.52 -11.83 12.14
C GLN A 84 0.14 -13.00 13.08
N PRO A 85 1.10 -13.83 13.56
CA PRO A 85 0.77 -14.95 14.45
C PRO A 85 0.16 -14.47 15.79
N PHE A 86 0.56 -13.29 16.27
CA PHE A 86 -0.02 -12.70 17.48
C PHE A 86 -1.48 -12.32 17.25
N TYR A 87 -1.78 -11.69 16.11
CA TYR A 87 -3.16 -11.34 15.73
C TYR A 87 -4.04 -12.56 15.50
N ASP A 88 -3.51 -13.64 14.91
CA ASP A 88 -4.24 -14.91 14.79
C ASP A 88 -4.55 -15.52 16.16
N THR A 89 -3.59 -15.46 17.09
CA THR A 89 -3.77 -15.95 18.46
C THR A 89 -4.83 -15.13 19.20
N GLU A 90 -4.82 -13.80 19.05
CA GLU A 90 -5.87 -12.93 19.59
C GLU A 90 -7.25 -13.27 19.04
N ARG A 91 -7.34 -13.53 17.74
CA ARG A 91 -8.60 -13.94 17.10
C ARG A 91 -9.15 -15.23 17.72
N HIS A 92 -8.29 -16.21 17.96
CA HIS A 92 -8.67 -17.44 18.65
C HIS A 92 -9.11 -17.18 20.10
N LEU A 93 -8.40 -16.33 20.84
CA LEU A 93 -8.75 -15.97 22.24
C LEU A 93 -10.04 -15.14 22.35
N GLN A 94 -10.33 -14.30 21.35
CA GLN A 94 -11.59 -13.55 21.26
C GLN A 94 -12.79 -14.48 21.03
N SER A 95 -12.63 -15.50 20.19
CA SER A 95 -13.70 -16.48 19.91
C SER A 95 -14.12 -17.31 21.14
N THR A 96 -13.22 -17.49 22.10
CA THR A 96 -13.44 -18.29 23.32
C THR A 96 -13.93 -17.47 24.52
N GLN A 97 -14.25 -16.18 24.35
CA GLN A 97 -14.73 -15.25 25.39
C GLN A 97 -13.87 -15.11 26.66
N GLN A 98 -12.66 -15.69 26.71
CA GLN A 98 -11.80 -15.69 27.90
C GLN A 98 -10.79 -14.52 27.98
N GLY A 99 -10.74 -13.62 26.99
CA GLY A 99 -9.65 -12.63 26.86
C GLY A 99 -10.07 -11.21 26.53
N GLN A 100 -10.94 -10.57 27.32
CA GLN A 100 -11.37 -9.19 27.06
C GLN A 100 -10.30 -8.11 27.37
N SER A 101 -9.32 -8.37 28.24
CA SER A 101 -8.31 -7.35 28.61
C SER A 101 -7.20 -7.14 27.59
N GLY A 102 -6.87 -8.14 26.75
CA GLY A 102 -5.78 -8.02 25.76
C GLY A 102 -6.15 -7.23 24.50
N VAL A 103 -7.46 -7.17 24.19
CA VAL A 103 -8.01 -6.55 22.99
C VAL A 103 -8.02 -5.02 23.09
N GLN A 104 -8.19 -4.49 24.30
CA GLN A 104 -8.30 -3.06 24.58
C GLN A 104 -7.02 -2.26 24.23
N THR A 105 -5.85 -2.91 24.25
CA THR A 105 -4.56 -2.26 23.95
C THR A 105 -4.04 -2.57 22.55
N SER A 106 -4.81 -3.29 21.73
CA SER A 106 -4.36 -3.71 20.40
C SER A 106 -4.36 -2.54 19.42
N GLN A 107 -3.19 -2.16 18.88
CA GLN A 107 -3.10 -1.20 17.78
C GLN A 107 -3.20 -1.86 16.41
N ARG A 108 -3.75 -3.08 16.35
CA ARG A 108 -3.88 -3.90 15.15
C ARG A 108 -4.48 -3.12 13.98
N SER A 109 -5.64 -2.50 14.16
CA SER A 109 -6.31 -1.77 13.08
C SER A 109 -5.46 -0.65 12.51
N LYS A 110 -4.75 0.07 13.38
CA LYS A 110 -3.84 1.14 12.99
C LYS A 110 -2.67 0.59 12.17
N ILE A 111 -2.01 -0.46 12.63
CA ILE A 111 -0.84 -1.05 11.95
C ILE A 111 -1.25 -1.68 10.62
N THR A 112 -2.40 -2.38 10.58
CA THR A 112 -2.94 -2.94 9.34
C THR A 112 -3.32 -1.83 8.37
N GLY A 113 -3.95 -0.74 8.83
CA GLY A 113 -4.24 0.43 7.99
C GLY A 113 -2.97 1.08 7.42
N LEU A 114 -1.90 1.19 8.24
CA LEU A 114 -0.59 1.67 7.79
C LEU A 114 0.05 0.72 6.77
N TYR A 115 -0.09 -0.58 6.95
CA TYR A 115 0.41 -1.57 5.98
C TYR A 115 -0.37 -1.53 4.66
N LEU A 116 -1.69 -1.38 4.71
CA LEU A 116 -2.51 -1.17 3.51
C LEU A 116 -2.09 0.10 2.76
N LEU A 117 -1.84 1.21 3.47
CA LEU A 117 -1.37 2.44 2.86
C LEU A 117 0.03 2.29 2.27
N PHE A 118 0.92 1.53 2.92
CA PHE A 118 2.23 1.18 2.38
C PHE A 118 2.12 0.42 1.06
N LEU A 119 1.26 -0.59 0.98
CA LEU A 119 1.04 -1.35 -0.27
C LEU A 119 0.54 -0.45 -1.41
N LEU A 120 -0.39 0.46 -1.11
CA LEU A 120 -0.86 1.46 -2.08
C LEU A 120 0.27 2.39 -2.54
N SER A 121 1.15 2.81 -1.63
CA SER A 121 2.27 3.69 -1.98
C SER A 121 3.26 3.06 -2.96
N ILE A 122 3.44 1.73 -2.89
CA ILE A 122 4.27 0.95 -3.81
C ILE A 122 3.54 0.63 -5.13
N GLY A 123 2.21 0.79 -5.17
CA GLY A 123 1.38 0.37 -6.31
C GLY A 123 1.12 -1.13 -6.37
N ASN A 124 1.30 -1.87 -5.26
CA ASN A 124 1.04 -3.30 -5.21
C ASN A 124 -0.42 -3.59 -4.82
N ASN A 125 -1.31 -3.49 -5.81
CA ASN A 125 -2.74 -3.70 -5.63
C ASN A 125 -3.10 -5.18 -5.32
N THR A 126 -2.30 -6.14 -5.80
CA THR A 126 -2.57 -7.57 -5.59
C THR A 126 -2.45 -7.95 -4.12
N ASP A 127 -1.35 -7.55 -3.46
CA ASP A 127 -1.16 -7.83 -2.05
C ASP A 127 -2.16 -7.02 -1.20
N PHE A 128 -2.51 -5.81 -1.65
CA PHE A 128 -3.52 -4.99 -0.98
C PHE A 128 -4.87 -5.71 -0.91
N HIS A 129 -5.38 -6.20 -2.04
CA HIS A 129 -6.65 -6.92 -2.07
C HIS A 129 -6.60 -8.25 -1.32
N THR A 130 -5.45 -8.94 -1.32
CA THR A 130 -5.25 -10.17 -0.55
C THR A 130 -5.42 -9.93 0.95
N VAL A 131 -4.80 -8.86 1.48
CA VAL A 131 -4.93 -8.49 2.90
C VAL A 131 -6.34 -8.01 3.21
N LEU A 132 -6.93 -7.23 2.29
CA LEU A 132 -8.29 -6.73 2.45
C LEU A 132 -9.31 -7.88 2.51
N GLU A 133 -9.19 -8.90 1.66
CA GLU A 133 -10.05 -10.09 1.70
C GLU A 133 -9.99 -10.79 3.07
N GLY A 134 -8.78 -10.97 3.62
CA GLY A 134 -8.60 -11.54 4.96
C GLY A 134 -9.34 -10.75 6.05
N LEU A 135 -9.31 -9.41 5.97
CA LEU A 135 -10.04 -8.53 6.88
C LEU A 135 -11.56 -8.60 6.66
N VAL A 136 -12.03 -8.67 5.42
CA VAL A 136 -13.47 -8.81 5.09
C VAL A 136 -14.04 -10.09 5.68
N VAL A 137 -13.32 -11.20 5.52
CA VAL A 137 -13.71 -12.50 6.08
C VAL A 137 -13.77 -12.42 7.60
N GLU A 138 -12.79 -11.78 8.25
CA GLU A 138 -12.83 -11.60 9.70
C GLU A 138 -14.00 -10.71 10.15
N ALA A 139 -14.25 -9.62 9.45
CA ALA A 139 -15.33 -8.68 9.75
C ALA A 139 -16.71 -9.34 9.66
N SER A 140 -16.92 -10.09 8.58
CA SER A 140 -18.13 -10.87 8.36
C SER A 140 -18.38 -11.90 9.45
N LEU A 141 -17.34 -12.58 9.92
CA LEU A 141 -17.44 -13.58 10.99
C LEU A 141 -17.79 -12.97 12.36
N LYS A 142 -17.41 -11.71 12.59
CA LYS A 142 -17.70 -10.98 13.83
C LYS A 142 -18.95 -10.10 13.75
N GLY A 143 -19.58 -10.01 12.58
CA GLY A 143 -20.76 -9.18 12.35
C GLY A 143 -20.49 -7.67 12.38
N TYR A 144 -19.24 -7.23 12.17
CA TYR A 144 -18.88 -5.81 12.02
C TYR A 144 -18.57 -5.50 10.56
N HIS A 145 -18.71 -4.24 10.15
CA HIS A 145 -18.30 -3.79 8.81
C HIS A 145 -16.90 -3.19 8.87
N ILE A 146 -16.05 -3.49 7.89
CA ILE A 146 -14.69 -2.93 7.80
C ILE A 146 -14.70 -1.39 7.80
N GLU A 147 -15.77 -0.82 7.25
CA GLU A 147 -15.99 0.63 7.18
C GLU A 147 -16.30 1.27 8.55
N ASP A 148 -16.52 0.47 9.60
CA ASP A 148 -16.69 0.96 10.97
C ASP A 148 -15.36 1.41 11.58
N ASP A 149 -14.23 0.86 11.12
CA ASP A 149 -12.90 1.20 11.63
C ASP A 149 -12.29 2.38 10.86
N PRO A 150 -12.08 3.55 11.49
CA PRO A 150 -11.54 4.72 10.82
C PRO A 150 -10.15 4.51 10.20
N TYR A 151 -9.33 3.63 10.78
CA TYR A 151 -7.96 3.39 10.30
C TYR A 151 -7.90 2.53 9.05
N ILE A 152 -8.87 1.62 8.87
CA ILE A 152 -8.96 0.74 7.70
C ILE A 152 -9.80 1.38 6.61
N LYS A 153 -10.84 2.13 6.99
CA LYS A 153 -11.68 2.89 6.07
C LYS A 153 -10.85 3.84 5.20
N TYR A 154 -9.90 4.56 5.79
CA TYR A 154 -9.11 5.56 5.06
C TYR A 154 -8.33 4.96 3.87
N PRO A 155 -7.48 3.93 4.02
CA PRO A 155 -6.83 3.28 2.87
C PRO A 155 -7.82 2.69 1.84
N VAL A 156 -8.97 2.19 2.27
CA VAL A 156 -9.98 1.58 1.38
C VAL A 156 -10.70 2.64 0.53
N GLU A 157 -11.09 3.76 1.11
CA GLU A 157 -11.71 4.88 0.36
C GLU A 157 -10.72 5.51 -0.63
N LEU A 158 -9.45 5.59 -0.23
CA LEU A 158 -8.37 6.09 -1.06
C LEU A 158 -8.10 5.19 -2.26
N GLU A 159 -8.03 3.87 -2.04
CA GLU A 159 -7.89 2.88 -3.10
C GLU A 159 -9.09 2.90 -4.04
N ARG A 160 -10.32 2.93 -3.51
CA ARG A 160 -11.53 3.03 -4.33
C ARG A 160 -11.51 4.29 -5.22
N SER A 161 -11.11 5.43 -4.65
CA SER A 161 -11.00 6.68 -5.40
C SER A 161 -9.90 6.63 -6.47
N LEU A 162 -8.80 5.93 -6.21
CA LEU A 162 -7.73 5.68 -7.17
C LEU A 162 -8.19 4.76 -8.32
N MET A 163 -8.93 3.70 -7.99
CA MET A 163 -9.48 2.75 -8.96
C MET A 163 -10.59 3.37 -9.82
N GLU A 164 -11.40 4.27 -9.25
CA GLU A 164 -12.36 5.10 -9.98
C GLU A 164 -11.67 6.14 -10.91
N GLY A 165 -10.37 6.38 -10.74
CA GLY A 165 -9.64 7.45 -11.43
C GLY A 165 -10.00 8.85 -10.94
N SER A 166 -10.61 8.97 -9.75
CA SER A 166 -11.03 10.24 -9.17
C SER A 166 -9.90 10.90 -8.37
N TYR A 167 -8.85 11.33 -9.08
CA TYR A 167 -7.64 11.87 -8.46
C TYR A 167 -7.87 13.15 -7.63
N ASP A 168 -8.90 13.94 -7.95
CA ASP A 168 -9.31 15.11 -7.16
C ASP A 168 -9.71 14.76 -5.72
N LYS A 169 -10.39 13.61 -5.54
CA LYS A 169 -10.79 13.13 -4.20
C LYS A 169 -9.55 12.67 -3.42
N VAL A 170 -8.71 11.87 -4.05
CA VAL A 170 -7.46 11.35 -3.49
C VAL A 170 -6.54 12.50 -3.06
N TRP A 171 -6.37 13.50 -3.91
CA TRP A 171 -5.57 14.69 -3.60
C TRP A 171 -6.13 15.46 -2.39
N ARG A 172 -7.45 15.62 -2.32
CA ARG A 172 -8.11 16.28 -1.19
C ARG A 172 -7.92 15.49 0.10
N GLU A 173 -8.10 14.17 0.07
CA GLU A 173 -7.92 13.30 1.23
C GLU A 173 -6.48 13.33 1.74
N THR A 174 -5.52 13.33 0.82
CA THR A 174 -4.09 13.37 1.14
C THR A 174 -3.65 14.71 1.72
N LYS A 175 -4.27 15.82 1.29
CA LYS A 175 -3.95 17.19 1.76
C LYS A 175 -4.77 17.63 2.97
N SER A 176 -5.90 16.98 3.23
CA SER A 176 -6.79 17.36 4.32
C SER A 176 -6.33 16.80 5.66
N GLU A 177 -6.64 17.51 6.74
CA GLU A 177 -6.57 17.13 8.15
C GLU A 177 -7.44 15.90 8.51
N ARG A 178 -7.89 15.12 7.51
CA ARG A 178 -8.68 13.89 7.65
C ARG A 178 -7.84 12.65 7.90
N VAL A 179 -6.52 12.80 7.96
CA VAL A 179 -5.60 11.72 8.24
C VAL A 179 -5.84 11.21 9.67
N PRO A 180 -6.23 9.93 9.88
CA PRO A 180 -6.61 9.42 11.21
C PRO A 180 -5.48 9.46 12.25
N SER A 181 -4.22 9.48 11.82
CA SER A 181 -3.06 9.59 12.71
C SER A 181 -1.85 10.19 11.99
N GLU A 182 -0.98 10.91 12.72
CA GLU A 182 0.23 11.54 12.17
C GLU A 182 1.11 10.55 11.37
N ASP A 183 1.13 9.28 11.77
CA ASP A 183 1.92 8.23 11.14
C ASP A 183 1.46 7.93 9.68
N PHE A 184 0.18 8.15 9.35
CA PHE A 184 -0.34 8.01 7.98
C PHE A 184 0.13 9.16 7.08
N GLY A 185 0.47 10.31 7.66
CA GLY A 185 1.01 11.46 6.93
C GLY A 185 2.36 11.20 6.29
N ILE A 186 3.15 10.26 6.83
CA ILE A 186 4.47 9.87 6.26
C ILE A 186 4.29 9.35 4.84
N PHE A 187 3.28 8.52 4.61
CA PHE A 187 2.98 7.92 3.31
C PHE A 187 2.32 8.87 2.31
N SER A 188 1.76 9.99 2.78
CA SER A 188 1.09 10.98 1.90
C SER A 188 2.03 11.50 0.80
N SER A 189 3.28 11.80 1.17
CA SER A 189 4.30 12.33 0.25
C SER A 189 4.68 11.33 -0.84
N VAL A 190 4.89 10.07 -0.44
CA VAL A 190 5.24 8.96 -1.34
C VAL A 190 4.08 8.67 -2.28
N LEU A 191 2.86 8.57 -1.74
CA LEU A 191 1.67 8.26 -2.51
C LEU A 191 1.37 9.34 -3.55
N VAL A 192 1.54 10.62 -3.22
CA VAL A 192 1.43 11.73 -4.20
C VAL A 192 2.38 11.52 -5.38
N GLY A 193 3.61 11.07 -5.11
CA GLY A 193 4.59 10.76 -6.16
C GLY A 193 4.10 9.66 -7.09
N THR A 194 3.63 8.55 -6.52
CA THR A 194 3.08 7.40 -7.27
C THR A 194 1.84 7.79 -8.07
N ILE A 195 0.90 8.52 -7.47
CA ILE A 195 -0.32 8.99 -8.17
C ILE A 195 0.03 9.90 -9.35
N ARG A 196 0.97 10.84 -9.17
CA ARG A 196 1.42 11.71 -10.28
C ARG A 196 2.04 10.91 -11.41
N SER A 197 2.75 9.83 -11.09
CA SER A 197 3.30 8.91 -12.08
C SER A 197 2.17 8.24 -12.89
N GLU A 198 1.18 7.68 -12.21
CA GLU A 198 0.03 7.02 -12.84
C GLU A 198 -0.82 7.98 -13.69
N ILE A 199 -1.06 9.19 -13.19
CA ILE A 199 -1.77 10.24 -13.95
C ILE A 199 -0.98 10.60 -15.22
N ALA A 200 0.35 10.68 -15.12
CA ALA A 200 1.22 10.97 -16.26
C ALA A 200 1.17 9.82 -17.29
N ASP A 201 1.27 8.57 -16.86
CA ASP A 201 1.18 7.37 -17.72
C ASP A 201 -0.17 7.28 -18.44
N CYS A 202 -1.26 7.64 -17.76
CA CYS A 202 -2.58 7.74 -18.37
C CYS A 202 -2.67 8.92 -19.36
N SER A 203 -2.09 10.07 -19.02
CA SER A 203 -2.11 11.28 -19.87
C SER A 203 -1.34 11.09 -21.17
N GLU A 204 -0.21 10.36 -21.13
CA GLU A 204 0.58 9.97 -22.30
C GLU A 204 -0.24 9.16 -23.32
N LYS A 205 -1.17 8.34 -22.84
CA LYS A 205 -2.05 7.50 -23.67
C LYS A 205 -3.33 8.22 -24.10
N ALA A 206 -3.85 9.10 -23.26
CA ALA A 206 -5.13 9.76 -23.48
C ALA A 206 -5.04 10.96 -24.44
N TYR A 207 -3.91 11.67 -24.45
CA TYR A 207 -3.77 12.93 -25.17
C TYR A 207 -2.54 12.93 -26.09
N PRO A 208 -2.64 13.48 -27.32
CA PRO A 208 -1.47 13.71 -28.17
C PRO A 208 -0.62 14.92 -27.70
N SER A 209 -1.26 15.92 -27.11
CA SER A 209 -0.57 17.10 -26.54
C SER A 209 -1.41 17.76 -25.46
N LEU A 210 -0.76 18.44 -24.52
CA LEU A 210 -1.38 19.13 -23.39
C LEU A 210 -0.73 20.50 -23.14
N PRO A 211 -1.51 21.59 -22.99
CA PRO A 211 -0.97 22.89 -22.56
C PRO A 211 -0.36 22.81 -21.15
N ILE A 212 0.71 23.56 -20.89
CA ILE A 212 1.39 23.58 -19.59
C ILE A 212 0.44 23.99 -18.45
N SER A 213 -0.47 24.94 -18.70
CA SER A 213 -1.49 25.37 -17.73
C SER A 213 -2.44 24.24 -17.32
N ASN A 214 -2.81 23.38 -18.26
CA ASN A 214 -3.72 22.26 -18.00
C ASN A 214 -2.96 21.12 -17.30
N ALA A 215 -1.72 20.86 -17.72
CA ALA A 215 -0.84 19.90 -17.08
C ALA A 215 -0.58 20.25 -15.61
N LYS A 216 -0.41 21.55 -15.31
CA LYS A 216 -0.27 22.05 -13.93
C LYS A 216 -1.45 21.64 -13.05
N ASN A 217 -2.67 21.89 -13.51
CA ASN A 217 -3.89 21.58 -12.77
C ASN A 217 -4.09 20.07 -12.64
N LEU A 218 -3.81 19.32 -13.70
CA LEU A 218 -4.00 17.88 -13.76
C LEU A 218 -3.00 17.10 -12.88
N LEU A 219 -1.74 17.54 -12.80
CA LEU A 219 -0.71 16.92 -11.97
C LEU A 219 -0.61 17.50 -10.55
N PHE A 220 -1.47 18.47 -10.23
CA PHE A 220 -1.46 19.22 -8.96
C PHE A 220 -0.05 19.75 -8.61
N LEU A 221 0.58 20.43 -9.58
CA LEU A 221 1.89 21.07 -9.41
C LEU A 221 1.72 22.55 -9.05
N ASP A 222 2.58 23.07 -8.17
CA ASP A 222 2.47 24.43 -7.66
C ASP A 222 2.88 25.49 -8.70
N SER A 223 3.85 25.15 -9.57
CA SER A 223 4.45 26.05 -10.55
C SER A 223 4.53 25.45 -11.94
N GLU A 224 4.45 26.30 -12.97
CA GLU A 224 4.68 25.90 -14.36
C GLU A 224 6.12 25.44 -14.59
N GLY A 225 7.10 25.98 -13.83
CA GLY A 225 8.48 25.50 -13.88
C GLY A 225 8.62 24.04 -13.46
N ALA A 226 7.87 23.61 -12.43
CA ALA A 226 7.87 22.22 -11.98
C ALA A 226 7.26 21.27 -13.03
N VAL A 227 6.30 21.75 -13.84
CA VAL A 227 5.75 20.99 -14.97
C VAL A 227 6.82 20.76 -16.03
N VAL A 228 7.66 21.75 -16.31
CA VAL A 228 8.76 21.64 -17.27
C VAL A 228 9.81 20.64 -16.79
N GLU A 229 10.21 20.70 -15.51
CA GLU A 229 11.15 19.73 -14.92
C GLU A 229 10.60 18.30 -14.96
N PHE A 230 9.32 18.13 -14.60
CA PHE A 230 8.64 16.84 -14.65
C PHE A 230 8.55 16.29 -16.09
N ALA A 231 8.21 17.15 -17.04
CA ALA A 231 8.17 16.81 -18.46
C ALA A 231 9.55 16.40 -18.99
N GLN A 232 10.62 17.09 -18.59
CA GLN A 232 11.99 16.74 -18.96
C GLN A 232 12.43 15.40 -18.36
N ALA A 233 12.13 15.14 -17.09
CA ALA A 233 12.44 13.87 -16.43
C ALA A 233 11.78 12.67 -17.13
N ARG A 234 10.58 12.88 -17.68
CA ARG A 234 9.80 11.91 -18.45
C ARG A 234 10.17 11.83 -19.94
N GLY A 235 10.98 12.77 -20.44
CA GLY A 235 11.36 12.84 -21.85
C GLY A 235 10.26 13.40 -22.78
N TRP A 236 9.29 14.15 -22.25
CA TRP A 236 8.26 14.80 -23.06
C TRP A 236 8.82 16.01 -23.84
N ILE A 237 8.28 16.23 -25.04
CA ILE A 237 8.75 17.29 -25.92
C ILE A 237 7.95 18.57 -25.64
N LEU A 238 8.62 19.64 -25.21
CA LEU A 238 7.99 20.95 -25.05
C LEU A 238 8.16 21.77 -26.33
N LYS A 239 7.04 22.20 -26.93
CA LYS A 239 7.02 23.16 -28.05
C LYS A 239 5.92 24.19 -27.81
N ASP A 240 6.26 25.47 -27.95
CA ASP A 240 5.30 26.59 -27.95
C ASP A 240 4.33 26.60 -26.76
N GLY A 241 4.82 26.29 -25.54
CA GLY A 241 3.99 26.25 -24.33
C GLY A 241 3.05 25.04 -24.22
N ARG A 242 3.26 24.02 -25.06
CA ARG A 242 2.56 22.74 -25.06
C ARG A 242 3.53 21.57 -24.87
N ILE A 243 3.08 20.58 -24.13
CA ILE A 243 3.72 19.29 -23.93
C ILE A 243 3.20 18.38 -25.03
N TYR A 244 4.11 17.78 -25.77
CA TYR A 244 3.83 16.71 -26.72
C TYR A 244 4.31 15.41 -26.09
N PHE A 245 3.37 14.50 -25.88
CA PHE A 245 3.69 13.17 -25.41
C PHE A 245 4.29 12.39 -26.57
N PRO A 246 5.39 11.63 -26.34
CA PRO A 246 5.88 10.72 -27.35
C PRO A 246 4.81 9.64 -27.55
N GLN A 247 3.98 9.81 -28.59
CA GLN A 247 3.09 8.73 -29.00
C GLN A 247 3.96 7.52 -29.32
N PRO A 248 3.57 6.31 -28.90
CA PRO A 248 4.27 5.09 -29.29
C PRO A 248 4.48 4.98 -30.81
N GLU A 249 3.67 5.68 -31.61
CA GLU A 249 3.83 5.88 -33.07
C GLU A 249 5.23 6.36 -33.52
N ALA A 250 6.01 7.05 -32.68
CA ALA A 250 7.34 7.55 -33.07
C ALA A 250 8.50 6.57 -32.77
N ALA A 251 8.28 5.53 -31.96
CA ALA A 251 9.29 4.52 -31.65
C ALA A 251 8.95 3.13 -32.21
N GLN A 252 7.67 2.81 -32.41
CA GLN A 252 7.21 1.60 -33.10
C GLN A 252 5.87 1.91 -33.76
N GLY A 253 5.80 1.79 -35.09
CA GLY A 253 4.62 2.17 -35.86
C GLY A 253 3.37 1.34 -35.52
N GLU A 254 2.54 1.82 -34.60
CA GLU A 254 1.18 1.37 -34.38
C GLU A 254 0.22 2.57 -34.30
N PRO A 255 -0.83 2.66 -35.15
CA PRO A 255 -1.60 3.88 -35.27
C PRO A 255 -2.79 3.97 -34.30
N VAL A 256 -3.20 5.22 -34.05
CA VAL A 256 -4.49 5.65 -33.50
C VAL A 256 -5.67 4.79 -33.99
N ALA A 257 -6.60 4.51 -33.08
CA ALA A 257 -7.90 3.90 -33.33
C ALA A 257 -8.57 4.46 -34.62
N GLY A 258 -8.52 3.66 -35.69
CA GLY A 258 -9.04 4.02 -37.01
C GLY A 258 -8.14 3.58 -38.17
N GLN A 259 -6.84 3.39 -37.94
CA GLN A 259 -5.94 2.80 -38.92
C GLN A 259 -5.18 1.67 -38.25
N ARG A 260 -5.68 0.43 -38.35
CA ARG A 260 -4.82 -0.73 -38.03
C ARG A 260 -3.66 -0.71 -39.03
N SER A 261 -2.43 -0.85 -38.56
CA SER A 261 -1.29 -1.01 -39.44
C SER A 261 -1.59 -2.17 -40.41
N GLU A 262 -1.25 -2.02 -41.70
CA GLU A 262 -1.45 -3.12 -42.68
C GLU A 262 -0.81 -4.42 -42.18
N LYS A 263 0.25 -4.31 -41.39
CA LYS A 263 0.99 -5.42 -40.78
C LYS A 263 0.18 -6.17 -39.71
N ASP A 264 -0.60 -5.48 -38.87
CA ASP A 264 -1.50 -6.13 -37.90
C ASP A 264 -2.70 -6.79 -38.57
N ILE A 265 -3.22 -6.18 -39.64
CA ILE A 265 -4.28 -6.79 -40.45
C ILE A 265 -3.74 -8.07 -41.11
N LEU A 266 -2.51 -8.04 -41.61
CA LEU A 266 -1.83 -9.21 -42.18
C LEU A 266 -1.57 -10.29 -41.12
N HIS A 267 -1.12 -9.93 -39.91
CA HIS A 267 -0.88 -10.88 -38.83
C HIS A 267 -2.17 -11.53 -38.32
N ALA A 268 -3.23 -10.74 -38.15
CA ALA A 268 -4.56 -11.23 -37.79
C ALA A 268 -5.14 -12.12 -38.90
N SER A 269 -4.96 -11.76 -40.17
CA SER A 269 -5.41 -12.59 -41.29
C SER A 269 -4.65 -13.91 -41.40
N GLY A 270 -3.34 -13.93 -41.10
CA GLY A 270 -2.54 -15.14 -41.04
C GLY A 270 -3.03 -16.11 -39.97
N SER A 271 -3.33 -15.61 -38.76
CA SER A 271 -3.86 -16.43 -37.67
C SER A 271 -5.27 -16.98 -37.98
N ILE A 272 -6.13 -16.20 -38.64
CA ILE A 272 -7.46 -16.67 -39.06
C ILE A 272 -7.34 -17.79 -40.10
N ILE A 273 -6.41 -17.65 -41.06
CA ILE A 273 -6.16 -18.67 -42.09
C ILE A 273 -5.59 -19.94 -41.45
N GLU A 274 -4.64 -19.82 -40.54
CA GLU A 274 -4.05 -20.96 -39.82
C GLU A 274 -5.09 -21.72 -39.00
N ASN A 275 -5.95 -21.00 -38.27
CA ASN A 275 -7.05 -21.61 -37.51
C ASN A 275 -8.07 -22.29 -38.45
N ALA A 276 -8.43 -21.67 -39.57
CA ALA A 276 -9.34 -22.26 -40.55
C ALA A 276 -8.77 -23.54 -41.18
N ILE A 277 -7.48 -23.56 -41.49
CA ILE A 277 -6.77 -24.76 -41.97
C ILE A 277 -6.68 -25.82 -40.87
N GLY A 278 -6.43 -25.42 -39.62
CA GLY A 278 -6.41 -26.32 -38.46
C GLY A 278 -7.75 -27.03 -38.25
N TYR A 279 -8.86 -26.27 -38.26
CA TYR A 279 -10.21 -26.82 -38.15
C TYR A 279 -10.56 -27.74 -39.32
N ALA A 280 -10.19 -27.36 -40.56
CA ALA A 280 -10.40 -28.21 -41.72
C ALA A 280 -9.63 -29.54 -41.62
N ARG A 281 -8.38 -29.48 -41.13
CA ARG A 281 -7.54 -30.67 -40.93
C ARG A 281 -8.09 -31.61 -39.87
N GLU A 282 -8.61 -31.08 -38.76
CA GLU A 282 -9.26 -31.89 -37.72
C GLU A 282 -10.56 -32.54 -38.21
N LEU A 283 -11.33 -31.87 -39.07
CA LEU A 283 -12.55 -32.42 -39.66
C LEU A 283 -12.30 -33.46 -40.76
N GLU A 284 -11.22 -33.33 -41.53
CA GLU A 284 -10.83 -34.32 -42.55
C GLU A 284 -10.10 -35.54 -41.98
N THR A 285 -9.58 -35.44 -40.76
CA THR A 285 -8.97 -36.58 -40.07
C THR A 285 -10.08 -37.48 -39.52
N ILE A 286 -10.31 -38.63 -40.16
CA ILE A 286 -11.25 -39.63 -39.67
C ILE A 286 -10.74 -40.15 -38.32
N VAL A 287 -11.54 -39.98 -37.27
CA VAL A 287 -11.35 -40.64 -35.96
C VAL A 287 -11.72 -42.11 -36.04
#